data_AF-A0A967L8C7-F1
#
_entry.id   AF-A0A967L8C7-F1
#
_cell.length_a   1.000
_cell.length_b   1.000
_cell.length_c   1.000
_cell.angle_alpha   90.00
_cell.angle_beta   90.00
_cell.angle_gamma   90.00
#
_symmetry.space_group_name_H-M   'P 1'
#
loop_
_entity.id
_entity.type
_entity.pdbx_description
1 polymer ?
#
loop_
_entity_poly.entity_id
_entity_poly.type
_entity_poly.pdbx_seq_one_letter_code
_entity_poly.pdbx_strand_id
1 'polypeptide(L)' 'TSRATLYRTLSLLTEAGLLQEIDLGDGQTTYDPNFLDKPTHNHLVCVDCGKVIEFEDEHLEVL' A
#
# COMPACT_ATOMS: atom_id res chain seq x y z
N THR A 1 -2.99 17.91 -14.42
CA THR A 1 -1.70 17.35 -13.94
C THR A 1 -1.23 16.27 -14.90
N SER A 2 0.04 16.24 -15.28
CA SER A 2 0.56 15.19 -16.18
C SER A 2 0.86 13.90 -15.41
N ARG A 3 0.81 12.74 -16.07
CA ARG A 3 1.24 11.45 -15.49
C ARG A 3 2.66 11.53 -14.91
N ALA A 4 3.58 12.19 -15.62
CA ALA A 4 4.93 12.39 -15.14
C ALA A 4 5.00 13.18 -13.82
N THR A 5 4.07 14.11 -13.59
CA THR A 5 4.00 14.84 -12.32
C THR A 5 3.45 13.97 -11.21
N LEU A 6 2.44 13.13 -11.49
CA LEU A 6 1.90 12.19 -10.50
C LEU A 6 2.96 11.20 -10.02
N TYR A 7 3.69 10.55 -10.93
CA TYR A 7 4.73 9.60 -10.53
C TYR A 7 5.85 10.27 -9.72
N ARG A 8 6.27 11.49 -10.09
CA ARG A 8 7.24 12.25 -9.27
C ARG A 8 6.70 12.53 -7.88
N THR A 9 5.43 12.90 -7.75
CA THR A 9 4.82 13.12 -6.43
C THR A 9 4.77 11.83 -5.63
N LEU A 10 4.39 10.70 -6.23
CA LEU A 10 4.40 9.40 -5.56
C LEU A 10 5.80 9.05 -5.06
N SER A 11 6.83 9.19 -5.90
CA SER A 11 8.23 8.96 -5.50
C SER A 11 8.65 9.86 -4.32
N LEU A 12 8.33 11.16 -4.36
CA LEU A 12 8.65 12.08 -3.26
C LEU A 12 7.94 11.72 -1.95
N LEU A 13 6.68 11.25 -2.02
CA LEU A 13 5.93 10.83 -0.85
C LEU A 13 6.47 9.52 -0.25
N THR A 14 6.90 8.58 -1.11
CA THR A 14 7.58 7.34 -0.68
C THR A 14 8.94 7.64 -0.06
N GLU A 15 9.74 8.53 -0.67
CA GLU A 15 11.02 8.98 -0.12
C GLU A 15 10.86 9.68 1.23
N ALA A 16 9.77 10.43 1.42
CA ALA A 16 9.43 11.07 2.69
C ALA A 16 8.88 10.09 3.74
N GLY A 17 8.69 8.82 3.40
CA GLY A 17 8.14 7.79 4.27
C GLY A 17 6.64 7.94 4.55
N LEU A 18 5.92 8.74 3.75
CA LEU A 18 4.47 8.94 3.87
C LEU A 18 3.66 7.87 3.13
N LEU A 19 4.28 7.25 2.13
CA LEU A 19 3.75 6.10 1.42
C LEU A 19 4.76 4.95 1.50
N GLN A 20 4.26 3.73 1.45
CA GLN A 20 5.03 2.52 1.21
C GLN A 20 4.60 1.87 -0.10
N GLU A 21 5.53 1.20 -0.77
CA GLU A 21 5.21 0.39 -1.95
C GLU A 21 4.87 -1.03 -1.49
N ILE A 22 3.73 -1.56 -1.95
CA ILE A 22 3.29 -2.93 -1.68
C ILE A 22 3.03 -3.66 -3.00
N ASP A 23 3.32 -4.97 -2.99
CA ASP A 23 2.98 -5.88 -4.07
C ASP A 23 1.70 -6.65 -3.70
N LEU A 24 0.63 -6.40 -4.44
CA LEU A 24 -0.66 -7.08 -4.29
C LEU A 24 -0.79 -8.31 -5.21
N GLY A 25 0.25 -8.64 -5.98
CA GLY A 25 0.26 -9.78 -6.91
C GLY A 25 -0.51 -9.53 -8.21
N ASP A 26 -0.91 -8.29 -8.50
CA ASP A 26 -1.60 -7.90 -9.73
C ASP A 26 -0.64 -7.40 -10.84
N GLY A 27 0.67 -7.43 -10.58
CA GLY A 27 1.71 -6.98 -11.50
C GLY A 27 1.87 -5.46 -11.57
N GLN A 28 1.25 -4.72 -10.65
CA GLN A 28 1.39 -3.26 -10.53
C GLN A 28 1.96 -2.88 -9.16
N THR A 29 2.74 -1.81 -9.13
CA THR A 29 3.16 -1.20 -7.87
C THR A 29 1.98 -0.46 -7.25
N THR A 30 1.55 -0.90 -6.08
CA THR A 30 0.53 -0.20 -5.29
C THR A 30 1.22 0.64 -4.22
N TYR A 31 0.74 1.86 -4.01
CA TYR A 31 1.22 2.76 -2.97
C TYR A 31 0.20 2.80 -1.84
N ASP A 32 0.65 2.50 -0.64
CA ASP A 32 -0.16 2.41 0.56
C ASP A 32 0.26 3.49 1.57
N PRO A 33 -0.67 4.20 2.26
CA PRO A 33 -0.30 5.20 3.24
C PRO A 33 0.41 4.59 4.45
N ASN A 34 1.57 5.16 4.79
CA ASN A 34 2.31 4.76 5.97
C ASN A 34 1.77 5.50 7.21
N PHE A 35 0.64 5.03 7.73
CA PHE A 35 -0.01 5.61 8.91
C PHE A 35 0.80 5.32 10.18
N LEU A 36 1.21 6.37 10.89
CA LEU A 36 2.00 6.23 12.13
C LEU A 36 1.22 5.54 13.26
N ASP A 37 -0.12 5.67 13.27
CA ASP A 37 -1.01 5.05 14.25
C ASP A 37 -1.33 3.58 13.93
N LYS A 38 -1.17 3.16 12.67
CA LYS A 38 -1.44 1.80 12.17
C LYS A 38 -0.35 1.35 11.19
N PRO A 39 0.92 1.29 11.62
CA PRO A 39 2.06 1.05 10.72
C PRO A 39 2.11 -0.39 10.21
N THR A 40 1.42 -1.32 10.88
CA THR A 40 1.43 -2.74 10.53
C THR A 40 0.00 -3.21 10.38
N HIS A 41 -0.41 -3.43 9.13
CA HIS A 41 -1.70 -3.96 8.76
C HIS A 41 -1.54 -4.85 7.52
N ASN A 42 -2.53 -5.70 7.27
CA ASN A 42 -2.54 -6.66 6.18
C ASN A 42 -3.57 -6.28 5.12
N HIS A 43 -3.37 -6.80 3.91
CA HIS A 43 -4.23 -6.53 2.76
C HIS A 43 -4.88 -7.82 2.25
N LEU A 44 -6.21 -7.83 2.14
CA LEU A 44 -6.97 -8.86 1.41
C LEU A 44 -7.32 -8.36 0.02
N VAL A 45 -6.94 -9.13 -1.00
CA VAL A 45 -7.27 -8.83 -2.41
C VAL A 45 -8.32 -9.82 -2.89
N CYS A 46 -9.47 -9.30 -3.33
CA CYS A 46 -10.49 -10.14 -3.96
C CYS A 46 -10.03 -10.56 -5.37
N VAL A 47 -9.89 -11.86 -5.60
CA VAL A 47 -9.45 -12.42 -6.89
C VAL A 47 -10.47 -12.19 -8.03
N ASP A 48 -11.74 -12.00 -7.72
CA ASP A 48 -12.80 -11.84 -8.73
C ASP A 48 -12.98 -10.39 -9.20
N CYS A 49 -12.80 -9.41 -8.30
CA CYS A 49 -13.07 -8.00 -8.60
C CYS A 49 -11.92 -7.03 -8.30
N GLY A 50 -10.80 -7.51 -7.73
CA GLY A 50 -9.64 -6.69 -7.39
C GLY A 50 -9.84 -5.76 -6.19
N LYS A 51 -10.96 -5.87 -5.46
CA LYS A 51 -11.19 -5.05 -4.26
C LYS A 51 -10.15 -5.38 -3.19
N VAL A 52 -9.49 -4.34 -2.68
CA VAL A 52 -8.53 -4.42 -1.58
C VAL A 52 -9.23 -4.03 -0.28
N ILE A 53 -8.99 -4.79 0.79
CA ILE A 53 -9.50 -4.52 2.14
C ILE A 53 -8.32 -4.58 3.11
N GLU A 54 -8.14 -3.52 3.89
CA GLU A 54 -7.17 -3.43 4.98
C GLU A 54 -7.75 -4.06 6.25
N PHE A 55 -6.93 -4.84 6.97
CA PHE A 55 -7.30 -5.39 8.26
C PHE A 55 -6.08 -5.59 9.17
N GLU A 56 -6.33 -5.62 10.48
CA GLU A 56 -5.32 -5.90 11.51
C GLU A 56 -5.65 -7.25 12.15
N ASP A 57 -4.63 -8.09 12.33
CA ASP A 57 -4.75 -9.35 13.07
C ASP A 57 -3.47 -9.55 13.89
N GLU A 58 -3.59 -9.34 15.20
CA GLU A 58 -2.49 -9.46 16.17
C GLU A 58 -1.89 -10.87 16.22
N HIS A 59 -2.62 -11.89 15.75
CA HIS A 59 -2.15 -13.27 15.74
C HIS A 59 -1.30 -13.61 14.51
N LEU A 60 -1.36 -12.78 13.46
CA LEU A 60 -0.60 -13.00 12.23
C LEU A 60 0.87 -12.58 12.36
N GLU A 61 1.17 -11.61 13.23
CA GLU A 61 2.55 -11.12 13.46
C GLU A 61 3.46 -12.15 14.15
N VAL A 62 2.90 -13.27 14.62
CA VAL A 62 3.60 -14.29 15.43
C VAL A 62 4.09 -15.48 14.60
N LEU A 63 3.85 -15.50 13.28
CA LEU A 63 4.27 -16.55 12.34
C LEU A 63 5.57 -16.18 11.62
#